data_AF-A0A2D6PMT8-F1
#
_entry.id   AF-A0A2D6PMT8-F1
#
_cell.length_a   1.000
_cell.length_b   1.000
_cell.length_c   1.000
_cell.angle_alpha   90.00
_cell.angle_beta   90.00
_cell.angle_gamma   90.00
#
_symmetry.space_group_name_H-M   'P 1'
#
loop_
_entity.id
_entity.type
_entity.pdbx_description
1 polymer ?
#
loop_
_entity_poly.entity_id
_entity_poly.type
_entity_poly.pdbx_seq_one_letter_code
_entity_poly.pdbx_strand_id
1 'polypeptide(L)'
;MDAIYTFFLVGGSLMALSILASRLSSMVGVPLLLIFLGLGMLAGEEGLLGVEFDDYSMAFAIGHLALAMILLDGGLRTRLKTFRVGFRPALSLATFGVFITSAIVGVIAMWVFDLSIVQGLLVGAIVGSTDAAAV
;
A
#
# COMPACT_ATOMS: atom_id res chain seq x y z
N MET A 1 -23.62 -20.58 8.76
CA MET A 1 -23.49 -21.12 7.39
C MET A 1 -23.55 -19.98 6.38
N ASP A 2 -24.53 -19.06 6.49
CA ASP A 2 -24.69 -17.95 5.53
C ASP A 2 -23.47 -17.00 5.46
N ALA A 3 -22.88 -16.65 6.60
CA ALA A 3 -21.67 -15.82 6.63
C ALA A 3 -20.50 -16.44 5.84
N ILE A 4 -20.36 -17.76 5.86
CA ILE A 4 -19.31 -18.47 5.12
C ILE A 4 -19.56 -18.35 3.61
N TYR A 5 -20.81 -18.49 3.16
CA TYR A 5 -21.18 -18.29 1.76
C TYR A 5 -20.94 -16.85 1.31
N THR A 6 -21.27 -15.87 2.15
CA THR A 6 -20.98 -14.45 1.88
C THR A 6 -19.47 -14.21 1.76
N PHE A 7 -18.66 -14.75 2.67
CA PHE A 7 -17.20 -14.63 2.58
C PHE A 7 -16.64 -15.26 1.31
N PHE A 8 -17.14 -16.42 0.88
CA PHE A 8 -16.71 -17.02 -0.39
C PHE A 8 -17.15 -16.21 -1.61
N LEU A 9 -18.36 -15.64 -1.58
CA LEU A 9 -18.86 -14.84 -2.69
C LEU A 9 -18.08 -13.52 -2.81
N VAL A 10 -17.84 -12.83 -1.69
CA VAL A 10 -17.03 -11.60 -1.65
C VAL A 10 -15.58 -11.91 -2.00
N GLY A 11 -14.95 -12.90 -1.37
CA GLY A 11 -13.55 -13.26 -1.65
C GLY A 11 -13.34 -13.73 -3.10
N GLY A 12 -14.23 -14.57 -3.61
CA GLY A 12 -14.17 -15.07 -4.99
C GLY A 12 -14.41 -13.97 -6.03
N SER A 13 -15.37 -13.06 -5.78
CA SER A 13 -15.60 -11.91 -6.67
C SER A 13 -14.42 -10.94 -6.65
N LEU A 14 -13.82 -10.66 -5.48
CA LEU A 14 -12.60 -9.85 -5.38
C LEU A 14 -11.43 -10.47 -6.12
N MET A 15 -11.23 -11.80 -6.02
CA MET A 15 -10.21 -12.51 -6.80
C MET A 15 -10.46 -12.41 -8.31
N ALA A 16 -11.70 -12.62 -8.75
CA ALA A 16 -12.07 -12.51 -10.16
C ALA A 16 -11.84 -11.08 -10.69
N LEU A 17 -12.24 -10.06 -9.93
CA LEU A 17 -12.00 -8.65 -10.25
C LEU A 17 -10.50 -8.33 -10.30
N SER A 18 -9.70 -8.87 -9.37
CA SER A 18 -8.25 -8.70 -9.35
C SER A 18 -7.58 -9.27 -10.61
N ILE A 19 -7.98 -10.47 -11.05
CA ILE A 19 -7.46 -11.09 -12.29
C ILE A 19 -7.87 -10.25 -13.52
N LEU A 20 -9.13 -9.78 -13.56
CA LEU A 20 -9.60 -8.94 -14.66
C LEU A 20 -8.86 -7.59 -14.71
N ALA A 21 -8.67 -6.95 -13.56
CA ALA A 21 -7.91 -5.71 -13.41
C ALA A 21 -6.45 -5.90 -13.83
N SER A 22 -5.82 -7.02 -13.46
CA SER A 22 -4.45 -7.35 -13.90
C SER A 22 -4.34 -7.51 -15.42
N ARG A 23 -5.32 -8.13 -16.08
CA ARG A 23 -5.36 -8.23 -17.54
C ARG A 23 -5.57 -6.86 -18.19
N LEU A 24 -6.45 -6.04 -17.63
CA LEU A 24 -6.72 -4.70 -18.15
C LEU A 24 -5.47 -3.81 -18.01
N SER A 25 -4.79 -3.87 -16.87
CA SER A 25 -3.51 -3.19 -16.60
C SER A 25 -2.47 -3.51 -17.67
N SER A 26 -2.28 -4.80 -18.00
CA SER A 26 -1.30 -5.20 -19.01
C SER A 26 -1.68 -4.79 -20.44
N MET A 27 -2.97 -4.67 -20.74
CA MET A 27 -3.45 -4.19 -22.04
C MET A 27 -3.32 -2.67 -22.20
N VAL A 28 -3.63 -1.89 -21.17
CA VAL A 28 -3.64 -0.43 -21.21
C VAL A 28 -2.26 0.16 -20.90
N GLY A 29 -1.37 -0.62 -20.28
CA GLY A 29 -0.01 -0.20 -19.91
C GLY A 29 0.06 0.68 -18.66
N VAL A 30 -1.00 0.70 -17.84
CA VAL A 30 -1.09 1.51 -16.62
C VAL A 30 -0.73 0.63 -15.40
N PRO A 31 0.03 1.16 -14.42
CA PRO A 31 0.34 0.45 -13.18
C PRO A 31 -0.92 -0.10 -12.48
N LEU A 32 -0.86 -1.37 -12.08
CA LEU A 32 -1.99 -2.06 -11.45
C LEU A 32 -2.49 -1.35 -10.17
N LEU A 33 -1.57 -0.75 -9.40
CA LEU A 33 -1.92 0.04 -8.21
C LEU A 33 -2.87 1.20 -8.51
N LEU A 34 -2.67 1.92 -9.63
CA LEU A 34 -3.54 3.04 -10.00
C LEU A 34 -4.96 2.55 -10.33
N ILE A 35 -5.08 1.36 -10.92
CA ILE A 35 -6.39 0.75 -11.20
C ILE A 35 -7.09 0.38 -9.90
N PHE A 36 -6.40 -0.24 -8.94
CA PHE A 36 -6.99 -0.55 -7.64
C PHE A 36 -7.35 0.71 -6.83
N LEU A 37 -6.52 1.76 -6.88
CA LEU A 37 -6.83 3.05 -6.27
C LEU A 37 -8.11 3.64 -6.89
N GLY A 38 -8.20 3.67 -8.22
CA GLY A 38 -9.39 4.15 -8.93
C GLY A 38 -10.64 3.33 -8.60
N LEU A 39 -10.54 2.00 -8.57
CA LEU A 39 -11.64 1.13 -8.16
C LEU A 39 -12.09 1.41 -6.72
N GLY A 40 -11.15 1.61 -5.80
CA GLY A 40 -11.45 1.98 -4.42
C GLY A 40 -12.14 3.34 -4.31
N MET A 41 -11.66 4.35 -5.03
CA MET A 41 -12.29 5.68 -5.08
C MET A 41 -13.70 5.63 -5.68
N LEU A 42 -13.92 4.83 -6.74
CA LEU A 42 -15.25 4.63 -7.33
C LEU A 42 -16.19 3.83 -6.43
N ALA A 43 -15.63 2.96 -5.58
CA ALA A 43 -16.38 2.17 -4.63
C ALA A 43 -16.78 2.95 -3.38
N GLY A 44 -15.91 3.84 -2.89
CA GLY A 44 -16.11 4.58 -1.64
C GLY A 44 -17.30 5.54 -1.64
N GLU A 45 -17.42 6.28 -0.54
CA GLU A 45 -18.55 7.17 -0.24
C GLU A 45 -18.83 8.21 -1.32
N GLU A 46 -17.78 8.85 -1.83
CA GLU A 46 -17.86 9.84 -2.91
C GLU A 46 -17.89 9.20 -4.31
N GLY A 47 -17.83 7.87 -4.37
CA GLY A 47 -17.79 7.07 -5.58
C GLY A 47 -19.17 6.76 -6.15
N LEU A 48 -19.18 6.10 -7.32
CA LEU A 48 -20.42 5.66 -7.99
C LEU A 48 -21.20 4.62 -7.18
N LEU A 49 -20.51 3.79 -6.41
CA LEU A 49 -21.14 2.74 -5.61
C LEU A 49 -21.58 3.21 -4.22
N GLY A 50 -21.05 4.33 -3.73
CA GLY A 50 -21.44 4.95 -2.46
C GLY A 50 -21.28 4.05 -1.25
N VAL A 51 -20.23 3.22 -1.21
CA VAL A 51 -19.99 2.31 -0.07
C VAL A 51 -19.49 3.14 1.11
N GLU A 52 -20.36 3.36 2.09
CA GLU A 52 -20.01 3.92 3.39
C GLU A 52 -19.13 2.95 4.17
N PHE A 53 -17.95 3.43 4.57
CA PHE A 53 -16.97 2.63 5.29
C PHE A 53 -16.35 3.45 6.42
N ASP A 54 -16.89 3.24 7.62
CA ASP A 54 -16.43 3.87 8.86
C ASP A 54 -16.03 2.81 9.91
N ASP A 55 -15.22 1.83 9.49
CA ASP A 55 -14.67 0.81 10.41
C ASP A 55 -13.13 0.81 10.39
N TYR A 56 -12.57 1.63 11.29
CA TYR A 56 -11.13 1.70 11.53
C TYR A 56 -10.54 0.37 12.00
N SER A 57 -11.26 -0.41 12.80
CA SER A 57 -10.74 -1.67 13.36
C SER A 57 -10.60 -2.72 12.27
N MET A 58 -11.60 -2.81 11.39
CA MET A 58 -11.58 -3.69 10.23
C MET A 58 -10.49 -3.28 9.24
N ALA A 59 -10.37 -1.99 8.91
CA ALA A 59 -9.30 -1.48 8.04
C ALA A 59 -7.91 -1.77 8.62
N PHE A 60 -7.72 -1.53 9.92
CA PHE A 60 -6.47 -1.81 10.60
C PHE A 60 -6.12 -3.30 10.56
N ALA A 61 -7.08 -4.17 10.86
CA ALA A 61 -6.89 -5.62 10.86
C ALA A 61 -6.53 -6.16 9.47
N ILE A 62 -7.30 -5.78 8.43
CA ILE A 62 -7.05 -6.19 7.05
C ILE A 62 -5.71 -5.62 6.58
N GLY A 63 -5.45 -4.34 6.82
CA GLY A 63 -4.20 -3.67 6.42
C GLY A 63 -2.96 -4.31 7.05
N HIS A 64 -3.00 -4.64 8.34
CA HIS A 64 -1.88 -5.29 9.02
C HIS A 64 -1.65 -6.72 8.53
N LEU A 65 -2.72 -7.50 8.33
CA LEU A 65 -2.59 -8.84 7.77
C LEU A 65 -2.05 -8.81 6.35
N ALA A 66 -2.55 -7.90 5.51
CA ALA A 66 -2.05 -7.70 4.15
C ALA A 66 -0.57 -7.29 4.16
N LEU A 67 -0.19 -6.31 5.00
CA LEU A 67 1.20 -5.85 5.14
C LEU A 67 2.12 -6.99 5.57
N ALA A 68 1.71 -7.79 6.55
CA ALA A 68 2.49 -8.95 7.01
C ALA A 68 2.71 -9.95 5.87
N MET A 69 1.68 -10.24 5.07
CA MET A 69 1.77 -11.15 3.92
C MET A 69 2.65 -10.58 2.80
N ILE A 70 2.53 -9.29 2.49
CA ILE A 70 3.35 -8.59 1.48
C ILE A 70 4.83 -8.62 1.87
N LEU A 71 5.15 -8.27 3.12
CA LEU A 71 6.53 -8.28 3.62
C LEU A 71 7.11 -9.71 3.65
N LEU A 72 6.29 -10.70 4.00
CA LEU A 72 6.70 -12.11 3.98
C LEU A 72 7.02 -12.59 2.55
N ASP A 73 6.13 -12.37 1.59
CA ASP A 73 6.34 -12.78 0.19
C ASP A 73 7.55 -12.04 -0.43
N GLY A 74 7.69 -10.74 -0.18
CA GLY A 74 8.84 -9.94 -0.62
C GLY A 74 10.16 -10.43 -0.01
N GLY A 75 10.14 -10.80 1.28
CA GLY A 75 11.29 -11.38 1.98
C GLY A 75 11.71 -12.74 1.41
N LEU A 76 10.75 -13.63 1.15
CA LEU A 76 11.01 -14.98 0.62
C LEU A 76 11.54 -14.97 -0.82
N ARG A 77 11.14 -14.01 -1.66
CA ARG A 77 11.63 -13.86 -3.04
C ARG A 77 13.06 -13.33 -3.13
N THR A 78 13.56 -12.70 -2.07
CA THR A 78 14.88 -12.07 -2.07
C THR A 78 16.00 -13.10 -1.85
N ARG A 79 16.79 -13.38 -2.90
CA ARG A 79 17.93 -14.31 -2.79
C ARG A 79 19.13 -13.64 -2.10
N LEU A 80 19.46 -14.13 -0.90
CA LEU A 80 20.62 -13.71 -0.09
C LEU A 80 21.96 -13.66 -0.86
N LYS A 81 22.15 -14.54 -1.86
CA LYS A 81 23.38 -14.60 -2.66
C LYS A 81 23.57 -13.39 -3.59
N THR A 82 22.48 -12.83 -4.13
CA THR A 82 22.52 -11.63 -5.00
C THR A 82 22.59 -10.35 -4.17
N PHE A 83 21.99 -10.37 -2.97
CA PHE A 83 21.92 -9.23 -2.05
C PHE A 83 23.29 -8.73 -1.56
N ARG A 84 24.29 -9.61 -1.47
CA ARG A 84 25.61 -9.29 -0.90
C ARG A 84 26.37 -8.19 -1.65
N VAL A 85 26.15 -8.06 -2.97
CA VAL A 85 26.86 -7.08 -3.82
C VAL A 85 26.34 -5.66 -3.60
N GLY A 86 25.06 -5.50 -3.23
CA GLY A 86 24.39 -4.21 -3.03
C GLY A 86 24.09 -3.85 -1.56
N PHE A 87 24.52 -4.67 -0.60
CA PHE A 87 24.09 -4.56 0.80
C PHE A 87 24.40 -3.20 1.44
N ARG A 88 25.62 -2.69 1.25
CA ARG A 88 26.06 -1.42 1.85
C ARG A 88 25.27 -0.21 1.33
N PRO A 89 25.15 0.00 0.00
CA PRO A 89 24.27 1.03 -0.55
C PRO A 89 22.81 0.88 -0.09
N ALA A 90 22.26 -0.34 -0.11
CA ALA A 90 20.88 -0.60 0.27
C ALA A 90 20.62 -0.24 1.75
N LEU A 91 21.53 -0.61 2.65
CA LEU A 91 21.39 -0.30 4.08
C LEU A 91 21.45 1.21 4.35
N SER A 92 22.34 1.93 3.65
CA SER A 92 22.41 3.40 3.75
C SER A 92 21.12 4.06 3.26
N LEU A 93 20.60 3.62 2.11
CA LEU A 93 19.34 4.15 1.56
C LEU A 93 18.15 3.87 2.48
N ALA A 94 18.07 2.65 3.02
CA ALA A 94 16.98 2.23 3.91
C ALA A 94 17.01 2.91 5.29
N THR A 95 18.15 3.48 5.70
CA THR A 95 18.29 4.16 7.00
C THR A 95 18.35 5.67 6.84
N PHE A 96 19.49 6.20 6.40
CA PHE A 96 19.71 7.63 6.23
C PHE A 96 18.86 8.21 5.12
N GLY A 97 18.71 7.50 4.00
CA GLY A 97 17.86 7.94 2.89
C GLY A 97 16.42 8.16 3.34
N VAL A 98 15.79 7.13 3.93
CA VAL A 98 14.42 7.20 4.45
C VAL A 98 14.27 8.24 5.56
N PHE A 99 15.22 8.36 6.48
CA PHE A 99 15.17 9.37 7.54
C PHE A 99 15.16 10.79 6.96
N ILE A 100 16.08 11.10 6.04
CA ILE A 100 16.19 12.42 5.43
C ILE A 100 14.94 12.74 4.60
N THR A 101 14.47 11.81 3.77
CA THR A 101 13.28 12.04 2.93
C THR A 101 12.04 12.22 3.79
N SER A 102 11.82 11.39 4.80
CA SER A 102 10.68 11.49 5.71
C SER A 102 10.70 12.80 6.50
N ALA A 103 11.87 13.25 6.95
CA ALA A 103 12.01 14.53 7.66
C ALA A 103 11.69 15.71 6.74
N ILE A 104 12.23 15.74 5.52
CA ILE A 104 11.95 16.81 4.55
C ILE A 104 10.47 16.86 4.20
N VAL A 105 9.89 15.71 3.84
CA VAL A 105 8.46 15.61 3.50
C VAL A 105 7.60 16.01 4.70
N GLY A 106 7.95 15.59 5.92
CA GLY A 106 7.19 15.93 7.11
C GLY A 106 7.23 17.41 7.47
N VAL A 107 8.37 18.08 7.27
CA VAL A 107 8.49 19.54 7.44
C VAL A 107 7.67 20.29 6.39
N ILE A 108 7.69 19.82 5.13
CA ILE A 108 6.87 20.41 4.07
C ILE A 108 5.38 20.21 4.40
N ALA A 109 4.97 19.01 4.82
CA ALA A 109 3.59 18.72 5.19
C ALA A 109 3.11 19.58 6.37
N MET A 110 3.96 19.78 7.38
CA MET A 110 3.70 20.70 8.48
C MET A 110 3.40 22.12 7.98
N TRP A 111 4.21 22.62 7.06
CA TRP A 111 4.05 23.98 6.55
C TRP A 111 2.84 24.14 5.62
N VAL A 112 2.58 23.15 4.76
CA VAL A 112 1.48 23.21 3.77
C VAL A 112 0.11 22.99 4.41
N PHE A 113 0.02 22.09 5.40
CA PHE A 113 -1.25 21.67 6.01
C PHE A 113 -1.45 22.22 7.43
N ASP A 114 -0.58 23.13 7.89
CA ASP A 114 -0.61 23.73 9.24
C ASP A 114 -0.69 22.67 10.37
N LEU A 115 0.13 21.62 10.24
CA LEU A 115 0.16 20.50 11.17
C LEU A 115 1.15 20.74 12.31
N SER A 116 0.95 20.07 13.45
CA SER A 116 1.98 20.01 14.48
C SER A 116 3.23 19.24 14.01
N ILE A 117 4.36 19.43 14.71
CA ILE A 117 5.62 18.70 14.46
C ILE A 117 5.41 17.19 14.41
N VAL A 118 4.65 16.65 15.35
CA VAL A 118 4.40 15.22 15.42
C VAL A 118 3.58 14.76 14.21
N GLN A 119 2.51 15.47 13.87
CA GLN A 119 1.66 15.12 12.72
C GLN A 119 2.39 15.22 11.38
N GLY A 120 3.16 16.29 11.15
CA GLY A 120 3.97 16.43 9.94
C GLY A 120 4.97 15.30 9.79
N LEU A 121 5.73 14.98 10.85
CA LEU A 121 6.67 13.86 10.84
C LEU A 121 5.98 12.50 10.68
N LEU A 122 4.77 12.31 11.22
CA LEU A 122 3.97 11.11 10.99
C LEU A 122 3.61 10.94 9.52
N VAL A 123 3.14 12.00 8.85
CA VAL A 123 2.87 11.98 7.40
C VAL A 123 4.14 11.64 6.62
N GLY A 124 5.26 12.28 6.96
CA GLY A 124 6.55 11.99 6.36
C GLY A 124 6.97 10.53 6.52
N ALA A 125 6.78 9.94 7.70
CA ALA A 125 7.10 8.55 7.98
C ALA A 125 6.20 7.56 7.21
N ILE A 126 4.91 7.88 7.04
CA ILE A 126 3.97 7.05 6.26
C ILE A 126 4.40 6.98 4.79
N VAL A 127 4.77 8.13 4.21
CA VAL A 127 5.16 8.23 2.79
C VAL A 127 6.60 7.75 2.54
N GLY A 128 7.45 7.76 3.57
CA GLY A 128 8.87 7.39 3.45
C GLY A 128 9.14 5.92 3.09
N SER A 129 8.17 5.02 3.30
CA SER A 129 8.30 3.60 2.96
C SER A 129 8.11 3.37 1.46
N THR A 130 9.18 3.03 0.75
CA THR A 130 9.12 2.74 -0.70
C THR A 130 8.69 1.29 -0.96
N ASP A 131 7.65 1.08 -1.77
CA ASP A 131 7.24 -0.24 -2.23
C ASP A 131 8.04 -0.68 -3.48
N ALA A 132 8.82 -1.75 -3.33
CA ALA A 132 9.60 -2.34 -4.42
C ALA A 132 8.80 -3.35 -5.27
N ALA A 133 7.66 -3.85 -4.78
CA ALA A 133 6.83 -4.83 -5.49
C ALA A 133 5.92 -4.17 -6.55
N ALA A 134 5.74 -2.86 -6.46
CA ALA A 134 4.94 -2.05 -7.37
C ALA A 134 5.67 -1.59 -8.65
N VAL A 135 6.97 -1.90 -8.78
CA VAL A 135 7.85 -1.48 -9.90
C VAL A 135 8.28 -2.68 -10.74
#